data_AF-A0A930DLM2-F1
#
_entry.id   AF-A0A930DLM2-F1
#
_cell.length_a   1.000
_cell.length_b   1.000
_cell.length_c   1.000
_cell.angle_alpha   90.00
_cell.angle_beta   90.00
_cell.angle_gamma   90.00
#
_symmetry.space_group_name_H-M   'P 1'
#
loop_
_entity.id
_entity.type
_entity.pdbx_description
1 polymer ?
#
loop_
_entity_poly.entity_id
_entity_poly.type
_entity_poly.pdbx_seq_one_letter_code
_entity_poly.pdbx_strand_id
1 'polypeptide(L)'
;MKIKKTQISFFPSLLLCVFFLLTLSFCTKAESPKQDYGVFLGMDTKDLHKLKDYKMVVLEPSNFSAEQIQEIKERGTKVYGYLNIGALENFRPYYEQFKKYTLAPYENWEEEYWMDVSNSQWQDFLIKSLGKQYAAMGLDGFFLDNTDIYYQYPKEEI
;
A
#
# COMPACT_ATOMS: atom_id res chain seq x y z
N MET A 1 -49.64 39.14 -55.58
CA MET A 1 -49.35 38.55 -54.26
C MET A 1 -47.89 38.09 -54.24
N LYS A 2 -46.97 38.81 -53.61
CA LYS A 2 -45.53 38.46 -53.57
C LYS A 2 -45.27 37.53 -52.38
N ILE A 3 -44.92 36.28 -52.65
CA ILE A 3 -44.52 35.31 -51.63
C ILE A 3 -43.07 35.63 -51.23
N LYS A 4 -42.85 36.13 -50.01
CA LYS A 4 -41.50 36.27 -49.44
C LYS A 4 -40.98 34.87 -49.10
N LYS A 5 -39.94 34.40 -49.81
CA LYS A 5 -39.20 33.20 -49.41
C LYS A 5 -38.31 33.57 -48.22
N THR A 6 -38.65 33.08 -47.04
CA THR A 6 -37.82 33.21 -45.84
C THR A 6 -36.59 32.31 -46.02
N GLN A 7 -35.40 32.92 -46.13
CA GLN A 7 -34.13 32.19 -46.13
C GLN A 7 -33.87 31.70 -44.70
N ILE A 8 -34.03 30.39 -44.47
CA ILE A 8 -33.72 29.77 -43.17
C ILE A 8 -32.19 29.57 -43.12
N SER A 9 -31.52 30.33 -42.25
CA SER A 9 -30.08 30.17 -42.03
C SER A 9 -29.83 28.89 -41.24
N PHE A 10 -29.08 27.95 -41.81
CA PHE A 10 -28.63 26.71 -41.16
C PHE A 10 -27.44 26.91 -40.20
N PHE A 11 -26.87 28.12 -40.18
CA PHE A 11 -25.69 28.48 -39.40
C PHE A 11 -25.85 28.32 -37.87
N PRO A 12 -26.98 28.70 -37.23
CA PRO A 12 -27.18 28.51 -35.80
C PRO A 12 -27.33 27.03 -35.42
N SER A 13 -27.98 26.21 -36.26
CA SER A 13 -28.06 24.76 -36.04
C SER A 13 -26.70 24.09 -36.13
N LEU A 14 -25.84 24.53 -37.05
CA LEU A 14 -24.48 24.00 -37.18
C LEU A 14 -23.63 24.32 -35.94
N LEU A 15 -23.72 25.56 -35.44
CA LEU A 15 -23.07 25.98 -34.19
C LEU A 15 -23.54 25.15 -32.98
N LEU A 16 -24.85 24.89 -32.90
CA LEU A 16 -25.42 24.06 -31.83
C LEU A 16 -24.91 22.61 -31.89
N CYS A 17 -24.83 22.02 -33.09
CA CYS A 17 -24.27 20.69 -33.30
C CYS A 17 -22.79 20.60 -32.93
N VAL A 18 -21.98 21.60 -33.32
CA VAL A 18 -20.56 21.65 -32.96
C VAL A 18 -20.38 21.77 -31.45
N PHE A 19 -21.18 22.61 -30.79
CA PHE A 19 -21.16 22.74 -29.33
C PHE A 19 -21.55 21.42 -28.64
N PHE A 20 -22.58 20.74 -29.15
CA PHE A 20 -23.01 19.44 -28.62
C PHE A 20 -21.94 18.34 -28.81
N LEU A 21 -21.27 18.29 -29.96
CA LEU A 21 -20.16 17.37 -30.23
C LEU A 21 -18.92 17.65 -29.37
N LEU A 22 -18.65 18.93 -29.08
CA LEU A 22 -17.61 19.34 -28.14
C LEU A 22 -17.94 18.90 -26.70
N THR A 23 -19.20 18.99 -26.28
CA THR A 23 -19.63 18.50 -24.95
C THR A 23 -19.58 16.98 -24.83
N LEU A 24 -19.85 16.22 -25.91
CA LEU A 24 -19.73 14.76 -25.91
C LEU A 24 -18.27 14.30 -25.87
N SER A 25 -17.34 15.08 -26.43
CA SER A 25 -15.89 14.82 -26.33
C SER A 25 -15.34 15.04 -24.92
N PHE A 26 -16.08 15.72 -24.04
CA PHE A 26 -15.73 15.93 -22.63
C PHE A 26 -16.29 14.84 -21.70
N CYS A 27 -16.72 13.70 -22.26
CA CYS A 27 -17.04 12.52 -21.49
C CYS A 27 -15.75 11.92 -20.92
N THR A 28 -15.30 12.46 -19.78
CA THR A 28 -14.18 11.91 -19.01
C THR A 28 -14.51 10.45 -18.69
N LYS A 29 -13.67 9.52 -19.15
CA LYS A 29 -13.78 8.10 -18.81
C LYS A 29 -13.81 8.01 -17.28
N ALA A 30 -14.95 7.61 -16.70
CA ALA A 30 -15.07 7.46 -15.25
C ALA A 30 -14.03 6.44 -14.80
N GLU A 31 -13.16 6.83 -13.87
CA GLU A 31 -12.17 5.95 -13.30
C GLU A 31 -12.89 4.88 -12.46
N SER A 32 -12.51 3.62 -12.62
CA SER A 32 -13.09 2.55 -11.80
C SER A 32 -12.87 2.87 -10.32
N PRO A 33 -13.84 2.59 -9.44
CA PRO A 33 -13.68 2.84 -8.02
C PRO A 33 -12.48 2.05 -7.49
N LYS A 34 -11.58 2.74 -6.79
CA LYS A 34 -10.43 2.11 -6.14
C LYS A 34 -10.90 1.18 -5.02
N GLN A 35 -10.22 0.05 -4.87
CA GLN A 35 -10.35 -0.83 -3.72
C GLN A 35 -9.87 -0.11 -2.45
N ASP A 36 -10.46 -0.42 -1.30
CA ASP A 36 -10.12 0.29 -0.05
C ASP A 36 -8.70 -0.03 0.43
N TYR A 37 -8.32 -1.32 0.45
CA TYR A 37 -6.97 -1.72 0.82
C TYR A 37 -6.54 -3.05 0.20
N GLY A 38 -5.22 -3.30 0.18
CA GLY A 38 -4.63 -4.58 -0.22
C GLY A 38 -3.33 -4.88 0.53
N VAL A 39 -3.01 -6.16 0.71
CA VAL A 39 -1.79 -6.62 1.40
C VAL A 39 -0.94 -7.42 0.41
N PHE A 40 0.30 -7.00 0.19
CA PHE A 40 1.16 -7.55 -0.86
C PHE A 40 2.61 -7.75 -0.39
N LEU A 41 2.83 -8.70 0.53
CA LEU A 41 4.15 -8.95 1.13
C LEU A 41 5.15 -9.57 0.14
N GLY A 42 4.68 -10.35 -0.83
CA GLY A 42 5.50 -11.00 -1.86
C GLY A 42 5.48 -10.32 -3.24
N MET A 43 5.08 -9.06 -3.33
CA MET A 43 4.96 -8.38 -4.63
C MET A 43 6.32 -8.09 -5.26
N ASP A 44 6.43 -8.39 -6.56
CA ASP A 44 7.55 -7.99 -7.41
C ASP A 44 7.38 -6.52 -7.85
N THR A 45 8.47 -5.76 -7.80
CA THR A 45 8.52 -4.35 -8.22
C THR A 45 8.03 -4.10 -9.67
N LYS A 46 8.03 -5.09 -10.56
CA LYS A 46 7.47 -4.95 -11.91
C LYS A 46 5.96 -4.68 -11.93
N ASP A 47 5.27 -5.03 -10.85
CA ASP A 47 3.81 -4.95 -10.72
C ASP A 47 3.31 -3.70 -9.98
N LEU A 48 4.20 -2.75 -9.68
CA LEU A 48 3.88 -1.48 -8.99
C LEU A 48 2.67 -0.74 -9.59
N HIS A 49 2.51 -0.80 -10.92
CA HIS A 49 1.40 -0.17 -11.63
C HIS A 49 0.02 -0.66 -11.21
N LYS A 50 -0.11 -1.86 -10.62
CA LYS A 50 -1.36 -2.43 -10.10
C LYS A 50 -1.81 -1.77 -8.80
N LEU A 51 -0.88 -1.18 -8.04
CA LEU A 51 -1.18 -0.57 -6.74
C LEU A 51 -2.05 0.69 -6.84
N LYS A 52 -2.06 1.35 -8.00
CA LYS A 52 -2.89 2.56 -8.24
C LYS A 52 -4.39 2.32 -8.06
N ASP A 53 -4.82 1.07 -8.20
CA ASP A 53 -6.22 0.65 -8.09
C ASP A 53 -6.67 0.52 -6.63
N TYR A 54 -5.78 0.80 -5.66
CA TYR A 54 -6.05 0.76 -4.22
C TYR A 54 -5.93 2.16 -3.59
N LYS A 55 -6.69 2.42 -2.53
CA LYS A 55 -6.53 3.64 -1.70
C LYS A 55 -5.36 3.50 -0.72
N MET A 56 -5.13 2.29 -0.20
CA MET A 56 -4.07 1.97 0.76
C MET A 56 -3.51 0.58 0.48
N VAL A 57 -2.20 0.41 0.69
CA VAL A 57 -1.54 -0.89 0.53
C VAL A 57 -0.59 -1.16 1.68
N VAL A 58 -0.47 -2.44 2.07
CA VAL A 58 0.56 -2.94 2.98
C VAL A 58 1.60 -3.69 2.16
N LEU A 59 2.87 -3.27 2.26
CA LEU A 59 3.98 -3.85 1.52
C LEU A 59 5.07 -4.34 2.47
N GLU A 60 5.85 -5.30 2.04
CA GLU A 60 7.13 -5.65 2.66
C GLU A 60 8.18 -4.56 2.33
N PRO A 61 8.60 -3.71 3.28
CA PRO A 61 9.49 -2.60 2.96
C PRO A 61 10.85 -3.05 2.43
N SER A 62 11.35 -4.23 2.83
CA SER A 62 12.66 -4.71 2.35
C SER A 62 12.72 -4.97 0.84
N ASN A 63 11.57 -5.06 0.17
CA ASN A 63 11.48 -5.34 -1.27
C ASN A 63 11.49 -4.08 -2.14
N PHE A 64 11.48 -2.88 -1.54
CA PHE A 64 11.33 -1.61 -2.26
C PHE A 64 12.39 -0.58 -1.86
N SER A 65 12.70 0.35 -2.78
CA SER A 65 13.46 1.56 -2.46
C SER A 65 12.56 2.71 -2.02
N ALA A 66 13.13 3.73 -1.37
CA ALA A 66 12.37 4.92 -0.97
C ALA A 66 11.75 5.65 -2.18
N GLU A 67 12.44 5.65 -3.32
CA GLU A 67 11.96 6.24 -4.57
C GLU A 67 10.73 5.49 -5.11
N GLN A 68 10.73 4.16 -5.02
CA GLN A 68 9.58 3.35 -5.42
C GLN A 68 8.39 3.58 -4.49
N ILE A 69 8.63 3.68 -3.17
CA ILE A 69 7.57 4.05 -2.21
C ILE A 69 7.00 5.43 -2.55
N GLN A 70 7.85 6.41 -2.83
CA GLN A 70 7.44 7.75 -3.24
C GLN A 70 6.60 7.71 -4.53
N GLU A 71 7.00 6.95 -5.55
CA GLU A 71 6.24 6.81 -6.81
C GLU A 71 4.81 6.29 -6.56
N ILE A 72 4.66 5.28 -5.68
CA ILE A 72 3.33 4.75 -5.32
C ILE A 72 2.47 5.85 -4.67
N LYS A 73 3.07 6.61 -3.76
CA LYS A 73 2.39 7.68 -3.01
C LYS A 73 1.99 8.85 -3.89
N GLU A 74 2.84 9.25 -4.84
CA GLU A 74 2.54 10.32 -5.80
C GLU A 74 1.33 9.99 -6.69
N ARG A 75 1.01 8.70 -6.87
CA ARG A 75 -0.20 8.22 -7.55
C ARG A 75 -1.46 8.19 -6.65
N GLY A 76 -1.35 8.73 -5.44
CA GLY A 76 -2.46 8.87 -4.49
C GLY A 76 -2.80 7.59 -3.72
N THR A 77 -1.83 6.67 -3.57
CA THR A 77 -1.99 5.43 -2.79
C THR A 77 -1.24 5.57 -1.47
N LYS A 78 -1.90 5.32 -0.33
CA LYS A 78 -1.20 5.26 0.97
C LYS A 78 -0.39 3.98 1.09
N VAL A 79 0.80 4.06 1.67
CA VAL A 79 1.69 2.90 1.81
C VAL A 79 2.04 2.67 3.28
N TYR A 80 1.66 1.49 3.78
CA TYR A 80 2.02 1.00 5.11
C TYR A 80 3.08 -0.09 4.98
N GLY A 81 4.09 -0.06 5.83
CA GLY A 81 5.11 -1.10 5.88
C GLY A 81 4.72 -2.22 6.83
N TYR A 82 4.76 -3.46 6.35
CA TYR A 82 4.68 -4.64 7.21
C TYR A 82 5.83 -4.66 8.21
N LEU A 83 5.52 -4.95 9.48
CA LEU A 83 6.50 -5.14 10.53
C LEU A 83 6.00 -6.20 11.50
N ASN A 84 6.59 -7.39 11.43
CA ASN A 84 6.36 -8.43 12.41
C ASN A 84 7.07 -8.05 13.71
N ILE A 85 6.31 -7.90 14.80
CA ILE A 85 6.86 -7.53 16.11
C ILE A 85 6.89 -8.71 17.08
N GLY A 86 6.08 -9.74 16.84
CA GLY A 86 5.89 -10.89 17.73
C GLY A 86 6.60 -12.16 17.30
N ALA A 87 7.11 -12.24 16.08
CA ALA A 87 7.85 -13.39 15.58
C ALA A 87 9.10 -12.99 14.80
N LEU A 88 10.00 -13.95 14.65
CA LEU A 88 11.21 -13.88 13.85
C LEU A 88 11.08 -14.79 12.64
N GLU A 89 11.12 -14.19 11.45
CA GLU A 89 11.15 -14.90 10.18
C GLU A 89 12.59 -15.32 9.81
N ASN A 90 12.79 -16.57 9.40
CA ASN A 90 14.10 -17.18 9.22
C ASN A 90 14.87 -16.72 7.98
N PHE A 91 14.16 -16.13 7.01
CA PHE A 91 14.73 -15.56 5.79
C PHE A 91 15.23 -14.13 6.00
N ARG A 92 14.98 -13.52 7.17
CA ARG A 92 15.42 -12.15 7.44
C ARG A 92 16.95 -12.10 7.59
N PRO A 93 17.60 -11.03 7.08
CA PRO A 93 19.05 -10.89 7.19
C PRO A 93 19.56 -10.80 8.64
N TYR A 94 18.67 -10.44 9.58
CA TYR A 94 18.94 -10.34 11.01
C TYR A 94 18.56 -11.61 11.80
N TYR A 95 18.14 -12.69 11.16
CA TYR A 95 17.71 -13.92 11.83
C TYR A 95 18.76 -14.44 12.82
N GLU A 96 20.01 -14.63 12.35
CA GLU A 96 21.10 -15.18 13.15
C GLU A 96 21.42 -14.36 14.41
N GLN A 97 21.17 -13.04 14.37
CA GLN A 97 21.39 -12.15 15.50
C GLN A 97 20.35 -12.36 16.61
N PHE A 98 19.10 -12.62 16.25
CA PHE A 98 17.97 -12.64 17.20
C PHE A 98 17.42 -14.04 17.49
N LYS A 99 17.78 -15.08 16.72
CA LYS A 99 17.25 -16.45 16.90
C LYS A 99 17.44 -17.03 18.30
N LYS A 100 18.43 -16.56 19.06
CA LYS A 100 18.66 -16.96 20.45
C LYS A 100 17.61 -16.44 21.45
N TYR A 101 16.77 -15.50 21.02
CA TYR A 101 15.69 -14.91 21.81
C TYR A 101 14.30 -15.44 21.41
N THR A 102 14.23 -16.41 20.49
CA THR A 102 12.95 -17.04 20.13
C THR A 102 12.48 -17.96 21.24
N LEU A 103 11.16 -18.08 21.37
CA LEU A 103 10.48 -18.86 22.39
C LEU A 103 10.12 -20.26 21.88
N ALA A 104 9.50 -20.33 20.71
CA ALA A 104 9.04 -21.56 20.09
C ALA A 104 8.84 -21.38 18.58
N PRO A 105 8.83 -22.47 17.78
CA PRO A 105 8.34 -22.43 16.40
C PRO A 105 6.90 -21.89 16.33
N TYR A 106 6.58 -21.18 15.25
CA TYR A 106 5.22 -20.72 15.00
C TYR A 106 4.45 -21.81 14.23
N GLU A 107 3.38 -22.34 14.85
CA GLU A 107 2.50 -23.33 14.25
C GLU A 107 1.96 -22.88 12.88
N ASN A 108 2.04 -23.77 11.89
CA ASN A 108 1.68 -23.57 10.47
C ASN A 108 2.58 -22.61 9.67
N TRP A 109 3.62 -22.04 10.29
CA TRP A 109 4.57 -21.14 9.65
C TRP A 109 6.00 -21.62 9.93
N GLU A 110 6.48 -22.58 9.13
CA GLU A 110 7.79 -23.22 9.33
C GLU A 110 8.97 -22.24 9.26
N GLU A 111 8.75 -21.09 8.63
CA GLU A 111 9.72 -20.02 8.49
C GLU A 111 9.70 -19.03 9.66
N GLU A 112 8.80 -19.20 10.64
CA GLU A 112 8.63 -18.25 11.75
C GLU A 112 8.77 -18.89 13.13
N TYR A 113 9.23 -18.07 14.08
CA TYR A 113 9.41 -18.44 15.48
C TYR A 113 8.89 -17.31 16.36
N TRP A 114 8.06 -17.63 17.36
CA TRP A 114 7.63 -16.67 18.37
C TRP A 114 8.84 -16.03 19.05
N MET A 115 8.78 -14.73 19.28
CA MET A 115 9.87 -13.94 19.85
C MET A 115 9.60 -13.57 21.30
N ASP A 116 10.62 -13.54 22.16
CA ASP A 116 10.50 -12.85 23.44
C ASP A 116 10.40 -11.34 23.23
N VAL A 117 9.18 -10.80 23.21
CA VAL A 117 8.92 -9.37 22.96
C VAL A 117 9.26 -8.47 24.15
N SER A 118 9.50 -9.04 25.33
CA SER A 118 10.06 -8.31 26.49
C SER A 118 11.54 -7.98 26.31
N ASN A 119 12.22 -8.67 25.41
CA ASN A 119 13.66 -8.55 25.22
C ASN A 119 14.04 -7.15 24.74
N SER A 120 14.79 -6.41 25.56
CA SER A 120 15.15 -5.03 25.26
C SER A 120 15.99 -4.87 23.99
N GLN A 121 16.77 -5.88 23.59
CA GLN A 121 17.55 -5.83 22.34
C GLN A 121 16.65 -5.98 21.11
N TRP A 122 15.61 -6.81 21.21
CA TRP A 122 14.60 -6.94 20.15
C TRP A 122 13.80 -5.64 20.01
N GLN A 123 13.32 -5.09 21.12
CA GLN A 123 12.59 -3.81 21.13
C GLN A 123 13.45 -2.66 20.58
N ASP A 124 14.69 -2.56 21.02
CA ASP A 124 15.62 -1.53 20.53
C ASP A 124 15.91 -1.69 19.05
N PHE A 125 16.05 -2.92 18.56
CA PHE A 125 16.22 -3.16 17.13
C PHE A 125 15.00 -2.74 16.32
N LEU A 126 13.80 -3.17 16.72
CA LEU A 126 12.56 -2.80 16.03
C LEU A 126 12.35 -1.28 16.02
N ILE A 127 12.56 -0.60 17.14
CA ILE A 127 12.24 0.83 17.29
C ILE A 127 13.36 1.72 16.76
N LYS A 128 14.61 1.45 17.16
CA LYS A 128 15.74 2.37 16.93
C LYS A 128 16.49 2.07 15.63
N SER A 129 16.32 0.88 15.06
CA SER A 129 17.00 0.47 13.83
C SER A 129 16.00 0.22 12.70
N LEU A 130 15.30 -0.92 12.71
CA LEU A 130 14.48 -1.37 11.59
C LEU A 130 13.32 -0.41 11.31
N GLY A 131 12.56 -0.04 12.35
CA GLY A 131 11.47 0.92 12.23
C GLY A 131 11.93 2.30 11.79
N LYS A 132 13.11 2.78 12.23
CA LYS A 132 13.68 4.03 11.72
C LYS A 132 14.07 3.94 10.25
N GLN A 133 14.70 2.85 9.85
CA GLN A 133 15.07 2.60 8.45
C GLN A 133 13.83 2.62 7.57
N TYR A 134 12.78 1.89 7.96
CA TYR A 134 11.53 1.82 7.20
C TYR A 134 10.79 3.17 7.20
N ALA A 135 10.73 3.87 8.33
CA ALA A 135 10.12 5.21 8.39
C ALA A 135 10.84 6.22 7.47
N ALA A 136 12.17 6.12 7.35
CA ALA A 136 12.97 6.98 6.47
C ALA A 136 12.66 6.76 4.97
N MET A 137 11.98 5.66 4.59
CA MET A 137 11.52 5.43 3.22
C MET A 137 10.28 6.26 2.84
N GLY A 138 9.69 6.99 3.79
CA GLY A 138 8.52 7.83 3.53
C GLY A 138 7.18 7.07 3.58
N LEU A 139 7.11 5.95 4.30
CA LEU A 139 5.85 5.23 4.58
C LEU A 139 4.83 6.13 5.30
N ASP A 140 3.53 5.86 5.12
CA ASP A 140 2.44 6.53 5.85
C ASP A 140 2.22 5.93 7.25
N GLY A 141 2.75 4.74 7.51
CA GLY A 141 2.68 4.07 8.80
C GLY A 141 3.18 2.63 8.75
N PHE A 142 2.98 1.92 9.86
CA PHE A 142 3.29 0.50 9.98
C PHE A 142 2.02 -0.34 10.11
N PHE A 143 2.06 -1.51 9.51
CA PHE A 143 1.15 -2.61 9.77
C PHE A 143 1.87 -3.59 10.70
N LEU A 144 1.51 -3.55 11.99
CA LEU A 144 2.16 -4.36 13.03
C LEU A 144 1.52 -5.74 13.10
N ASP A 145 2.31 -6.78 12.88
CA ASP A 145 1.83 -8.16 12.89
C ASP A 145 2.26 -8.92 14.15
N ASN A 146 1.60 -10.04 14.42
CA ASN A 146 1.88 -10.98 15.50
C ASN A 146 1.72 -10.37 16.91
N THR A 147 0.80 -9.41 17.05
CA THR A 147 0.41 -8.83 18.35
C THR A 147 -0.31 -9.83 19.26
N ASP A 148 -0.78 -10.94 18.70
CA ASP A 148 -1.41 -12.07 19.37
C ASP A 148 -0.42 -12.96 20.15
N ILE A 149 0.88 -12.66 20.11
CA ILE A 149 1.86 -13.34 20.96
C ILE A 149 1.48 -13.32 22.45
N TYR A 150 0.82 -12.26 22.90
CA TYR A 150 0.32 -12.17 24.27
C TYR A 150 -0.71 -13.25 24.62
N TYR A 151 -1.48 -13.73 23.62
CA TYR A 151 -2.37 -14.88 23.81
C TYR A 151 -1.58 -16.17 24.00
N GLN A 152 -0.45 -16.33 23.31
CA GLN A 152 0.43 -17.50 23.43
C GLN A 152 1.23 -17.50 24.74
N TYR A 153 1.63 -16.32 25.21
CA TYR A 153 2.42 -16.12 26.42
C TYR A 153 1.79 -15.06 27.34
N PRO A 154 0.70 -15.38 28.06
CA PRO A 154 -0.11 -14.40 28.80
C PRO A 154 0.51 -13.95 30.14
N LYS A 155 1.84 -13.95 30.26
CA LYS A 155 2.54 -13.55 31.49
C LYS A 155 2.97 -12.10 31.38
N GLU A 156 2.93 -11.34 32.48
CA GLU A 156 3.41 -9.94 32.50
C GLU A 156 4.89 -9.78 32.11
N GLU A 157 5.66 -10.87 32.19
CA GLU A 157 7.08 -10.91 31.80
C GLU A 157 7.29 -10.89 30.29
N ILE A 158 6.26 -11.14 29.47
CA ILE A 158 6.32 -11.18 28.00
C ILE A 158 5.34 -10.17 27.39
#